data_AF-A0A1B6C0F6-F1
#
_entry.id   AF-A0A1B6C0F6-F1
#
_cell.length_a   1.000
_cell.length_b   1.000
_cell.length_c   1.000
_cell.angle_alpha   90.00
_cell.angle_beta   90.00
_cell.angle_gamma   90.00
#
_symmetry.space_group_name_H-M   'P 1'
#
loop_
_entity.id
_entity.type
_entity.pdbx_description
1 polymer ?
#
loop_
_entity_poly.entity_id
_entity_poly.type
_entity_poly.pdbx_seq_one_letter_code
_entity_poly.pdbx_strand_id
1 'polypeptide(L)'
;MNPIIPIYENVTKEFFTENIQTNRKPAILRGVDIGNCSSKWTPEYLIQNVGDIEVKVHVSSESRLDFINKNFIYKTIKLSELIKRVSDNIKSEGEYFICPQEYYYLRSLSSERRGKEVADLKKQFPQLSNDIVIPKFFKEQDFFSSVLRIGSEGLQLWTHYDIMDNLLIQVHGKKRVVLFSPSDVNYLYLNGDKSEVLDIDNPNLEQFPDFHNAIKYECFLESGDIIFIPALWFHNTLSLTHGVAVNVFWKNLGHNLYDKNDFYGNKDLLPASKVNRVNTTREN
;
A
#
# COMPACT_ATOMS: atom_id res chain seq x y z
N MET A 1 24.77 -3.05 9.97
CA MET A 1 23.56 -3.83 10.36
C MET A 1 22.36 -3.01 9.96
N ASN A 2 21.40 -3.62 9.25
CA ASN A 2 20.15 -2.93 8.94
C ASN A 2 19.39 -2.65 10.24
N PRO A 3 18.76 -1.47 10.37
CA PRO A 3 17.96 -1.15 11.54
C PRO A 3 16.76 -2.08 11.67
N ILE A 4 16.42 -2.42 12.92
CA ILE A 4 15.29 -3.28 13.27
C ILE A 4 14.02 -2.43 13.41
N ILE A 5 12.93 -2.86 12.79
CA ILE A 5 11.61 -2.28 13.03
C ILE A 5 11.07 -2.84 14.36
N PRO A 6 10.74 -1.99 15.35
CA PRO A 6 10.25 -2.46 16.64
C PRO A 6 8.91 -3.18 16.50
N ILE A 7 8.74 -4.25 17.28
CA ILE A 7 7.52 -5.04 17.37
C ILE A 7 6.86 -4.77 18.71
N TYR A 8 5.57 -4.45 18.69
CA TYR A 8 4.76 -4.23 19.88
C TYR A 8 3.57 -5.20 19.88
N GLU A 9 3.29 -5.79 21.04
CA GLU A 9 2.15 -6.70 21.22
C GLU A 9 1.04 -6.03 22.03
N ASN A 10 -0.22 -6.38 21.75
CA ASN A 10 -1.40 -5.96 22.53
C ASN A 10 -1.49 -4.44 22.74
N VAL A 11 -1.22 -3.68 21.69
CA VAL A 11 -1.12 -2.22 21.72
C VAL A 11 -2.49 -1.57 21.96
N THR A 12 -2.59 -0.77 23.03
CA THR A 12 -3.77 0.07 23.29
C THR A 12 -3.74 1.33 22.43
N LYS A 13 -4.89 2.00 22.31
CA LYS A 13 -4.99 3.27 21.58
C LYS A 13 -4.07 4.32 22.18
N GLU A 14 -4.12 4.47 23.49
CA GLU A 14 -3.35 5.47 24.24
C GLU A 14 -1.86 5.24 24.03
N PHE A 15 -1.41 3.99 24.20
CA PHE A 15 -0.01 3.64 23.99
C PHE A 15 0.44 3.90 22.56
N PHE A 16 -0.37 3.53 21.56
CA PHE A 16 -0.07 3.84 20.16
C PHE A 16 0.09 5.34 19.95
N THR A 17 -0.88 6.15 20.39
CA THR A 17 -0.87 7.59 20.14
C THR A 17 0.26 8.32 20.87
N GLU A 18 0.61 7.89 22.09
CA GLU A 18 1.59 8.59 22.93
C GLU A 18 3.03 8.12 22.71
N ASN A 19 3.24 6.86 22.30
CA ASN A 19 4.56 6.25 22.25
C ASN A 19 4.96 5.72 20.86
N ILE A 20 4.02 5.29 20.02
CA ILE A 20 4.35 4.74 18.70
C ILE A 20 4.23 5.82 17.63
N GLN A 21 3.07 6.47 17.55
CA GLN A 21 2.78 7.47 16.53
C GLN A 21 3.64 8.72 16.70
N THR A 22 3.89 9.18 17.92
CA THR A 22 4.74 10.35 18.24
C THR A 22 6.20 10.15 17.86
N ASN A 23 6.69 8.90 17.88
CA ASN A 23 8.07 8.58 17.51
C ASN A 23 8.37 8.70 16.01
N ARG A 24 7.33 8.82 15.16
CA ARG A 24 7.44 9.00 13.70
C ARG A 24 8.37 7.98 13.00
N LYS A 25 8.41 6.75 13.52
CA LYS A 25 9.15 5.62 12.95
C LYS A 25 8.19 4.44 12.69
N PRO A 26 8.49 3.55 11.73
CA PRO A 26 7.69 2.37 11.49
C PRO A 26 7.66 1.45 12.70
N ALA A 27 6.55 0.75 12.87
CA ALA A 27 6.37 -0.20 13.96
C ALA A 27 5.44 -1.35 13.52
N ILE A 28 5.75 -2.58 13.94
CA ILE A 28 4.88 -3.73 13.76
C ILE A 28 4.02 -3.88 15.02
N LEU A 29 2.73 -4.08 14.83
CA LEU A 29 1.76 -4.28 15.90
C LEU A 29 1.18 -5.70 15.74
N ARG A 30 1.32 -6.52 16.78
CA ARG A 30 0.84 -7.90 16.83
C ARG A 30 -0.24 -8.06 17.90
N GLY A 31 -1.19 -8.94 17.63
CA GLY A 31 -2.30 -9.22 18.56
C GLY A 31 -3.33 -8.08 18.68
N VAL A 32 -3.29 -7.09 17.80
CA VAL A 32 -4.35 -6.07 17.70
C VAL A 32 -5.60 -6.75 17.13
N ASP A 33 -6.75 -6.53 17.77
CA ASP A 33 -8.03 -7.05 17.27
C ASP A 33 -8.39 -6.39 15.93
N ILE A 34 -8.33 -7.17 14.86
CA ILE A 34 -8.75 -6.79 13.51
C ILE A 34 -10.05 -7.49 13.09
N GLY A 35 -10.78 -8.07 14.04
CA GLY A 35 -11.97 -8.87 13.78
C GLY A 35 -11.63 -10.27 13.27
N ASN A 36 -12.61 -10.90 12.61
CA ASN A 36 -12.50 -12.28 12.14
C ASN A 36 -11.89 -12.39 10.73
N CYS A 37 -11.57 -11.27 10.08
CA CYS A 37 -11.13 -11.22 8.68
C CYS A 37 -9.91 -12.11 8.40
N SER A 38 -8.93 -12.15 9.28
CA SER A 38 -7.71 -12.96 9.09
C SER A 38 -7.98 -14.46 9.05
N SER A 39 -9.01 -14.92 9.76
CA SER A 39 -9.45 -16.32 9.75
C SER A 39 -10.47 -16.62 8.63
N LYS A 40 -11.30 -15.63 8.26
CA LYS A 40 -12.41 -15.81 7.31
C LYS A 40 -12.02 -15.61 5.87
N TRP A 41 -11.14 -14.66 5.55
CA TRP A 41 -10.88 -14.22 4.17
C TRP A 41 -9.96 -15.20 3.42
N THR A 42 -10.37 -16.46 3.36
CA THR A 42 -9.81 -17.47 2.44
C THR A 42 -10.29 -17.17 1.01
N PRO A 43 -9.59 -17.68 -0.03
CA PRO A 43 -10.04 -17.54 -1.41
C PRO A 43 -11.50 -17.98 -1.62
N GLU A 44 -11.90 -19.12 -1.03
CA GLU A 44 -13.26 -19.67 -1.15
C GLU A 44 -14.30 -18.74 -0.54
N TYR A 45 -14.04 -18.26 0.68
CA TYR A 45 -14.93 -17.32 1.36
C TYR A 45 -15.09 -16.03 0.55
N LEU A 46 -13.98 -15.46 0.08
CA LEU A 46 -14.02 -14.22 -0.68
C LEU A 46 -14.78 -14.41 -1.99
N ILE A 47 -14.53 -15.48 -2.75
CA ILE A 47 -15.26 -15.78 -4.00
C ILE A 47 -16.78 -15.87 -3.76
N GLN A 48 -17.20 -16.52 -2.67
CA GLN A 48 -18.62 -16.68 -2.34
C GLN A 48 -19.29 -15.38 -1.89
N ASN A 49 -18.56 -14.51 -1.18
CA ASN A 49 -19.16 -13.33 -0.55
C ASN A 49 -19.06 -12.07 -1.39
N VAL A 50 -18.05 -11.89 -2.25
CA VAL A 50 -17.87 -10.64 -3.02
C VAL A 50 -18.76 -10.52 -4.26
N GLY A 51 -19.36 -11.62 -4.72
CA GLY A 51 -20.28 -11.63 -5.86
C GLY A 51 -19.66 -11.14 -7.17
N ASP A 52 -20.40 -10.29 -7.89
CA ASP A 52 -20.08 -9.76 -9.22
C ASP A 52 -19.42 -8.37 -9.21
N ILE A 53 -18.83 -7.95 -8.09
CA ILE A 53 -18.19 -6.63 -8.00
C ILE A 53 -17.06 -6.53 -9.01
N GLU A 54 -17.14 -5.54 -9.90
CA GLU A 54 -16.07 -5.25 -10.85
C GLU A 54 -14.97 -4.40 -10.21
N VAL A 55 -13.73 -4.77 -10.47
CA VAL A 55 -12.54 -4.07 -9.96
C VAL A 55 -11.56 -3.81 -11.09
N LYS A 56 -10.88 -2.67 -11.01
CA LYS A 56 -9.79 -2.31 -11.92
C LYS A 56 -8.47 -2.85 -11.36
N VAL A 57 -7.81 -3.72 -12.11
CA VAL A 57 -6.58 -4.42 -11.72
C VAL A 57 -5.43 -4.09 -12.65
N HIS A 58 -4.22 -4.16 -12.13
CA HIS A 58 -2.98 -4.13 -12.90
C HIS A 58 -2.66 -5.58 -13.27
N VAL A 59 -2.29 -5.81 -14.53
CA VAL A 59 -1.85 -7.11 -15.04
C VAL A 59 -0.48 -6.94 -15.68
N SER A 60 0.50 -7.73 -15.28
CA SER A 60 1.86 -7.69 -15.82
C SER A 60 2.41 -9.09 -16.06
N SER A 61 3.23 -9.25 -17.10
CA SER A 61 4.07 -10.44 -17.29
C SER A 61 5.30 -10.44 -16.39
N GLU A 62 5.60 -9.33 -15.72
CA GLU A 62 6.75 -9.17 -14.84
C GLU A 62 6.30 -9.14 -13.37
N SER A 63 7.12 -9.71 -12.50
CA SER A 63 6.85 -9.74 -11.06
C SER A 63 7.11 -8.39 -10.38
N ARG A 64 7.92 -7.52 -10.99
CA ARG A 64 8.23 -6.18 -10.47
C ARG A 64 7.46 -5.14 -11.27
N LEU A 65 6.48 -4.51 -10.65
CA LEU A 65 5.73 -3.44 -11.32
C LEU A 65 6.54 -2.16 -11.36
N ASP A 66 6.57 -1.55 -12.54
CA ASP A 66 7.12 -0.22 -12.79
C ASP A 66 5.98 0.72 -13.18
N PHE A 67 5.68 1.69 -12.31
CA PHE A 67 4.65 2.69 -12.59
C PHE A 67 5.15 3.86 -13.43
N ILE A 68 6.46 4.11 -13.46
CA ILE A 68 7.07 5.19 -14.23
C ILE A 68 7.02 4.82 -15.71
N ASN A 69 7.55 3.64 -16.06
CA ASN A 69 7.54 3.14 -17.44
C ASN A 69 6.29 2.33 -17.80
N LYS A 70 5.45 1.99 -16.83
CA LYS A 70 4.16 1.29 -16.99
C LYS A 70 4.29 -0.07 -17.70
N ASN A 71 5.05 -0.99 -17.11
CA ASN A 71 5.19 -2.38 -17.59
C ASN A 71 3.97 -3.29 -17.26
N PHE A 72 2.78 -2.70 -17.16
CA PHE A 72 1.53 -3.39 -16.86
C PHE A 72 0.37 -2.76 -17.62
N ILE A 73 -0.68 -3.53 -17.81
CA ILE A 73 -1.95 -3.06 -18.39
C ILE A 73 -3.03 -3.00 -17.32
N TYR A 74 -4.03 -2.15 -17.53
CA TYR A 74 -5.23 -2.15 -16.71
C TYR A 74 -6.31 -3.04 -17.31
N LYS A 75 -6.96 -3.85 -16.47
CA LYS A 75 -8.15 -4.61 -16.83
C LYS A 75 -9.25 -4.39 -15.80
N THR A 76 -10.49 -4.45 -16.23
CA THR A 76 -11.65 -4.54 -15.33
C THR A 76 -12.11 -5.98 -15.35
N ILE A 77 -12.12 -6.62 -14.19
CA ILE A 77 -12.55 -8.02 -14.02
C ILE A 77 -13.44 -8.12 -12.77
N LYS A 78 -14.14 -9.24 -12.62
CA LYS A 78 -14.87 -9.52 -11.38
C LYS A 78 -13.88 -9.77 -10.24
N LEU A 79 -14.19 -9.30 -9.04
CA LEU A 79 -13.36 -9.51 -7.85
C LEU A 79 -13.20 -11.01 -7.54
N SER A 80 -14.27 -11.79 -7.69
CA SER A 80 -14.23 -13.25 -7.58
C SER A 80 -13.29 -13.91 -8.60
N GLU A 81 -13.21 -13.38 -9.82
CA GLU A 81 -12.26 -13.81 -10.83
C GLU A 81 -10.82 -13.42 -10.47
N LEU A 82 -10.59 -12.20 -9.99
CA LEU A 82 -9.29 -11.79 -9.47
C LEU A 82 -8.78 -12.75 -8.39
N ILE A 83 -9.62 -13.09 -7.42
CA ILE A 83 -9.25 -13.97 -6.30
C ILE A 83 -8.80 -15.35 -6.80
N LYS A 84 -9.48 -15.90 -7.82
CA LYS A 84 -9.05 -17.14 -8.48
C LYS A 84 -7.69 -16.95 -9.16
N ARG A 85 -7.57 -15.92 -10.00
CA ARG A 85 -6.35 -15.65 -10.79
C ARG A 85 -5.10 -15.35 -9.96
N VAL A 86 -5.23 -14.79 -8.75
CA VAL A 86 -4.09 -14.59 -7.83
C VAL A 86 -3.69 -15.86 -7.09
N SER A 87 -4.59 -16.83 -6.95
CA SER A 87 -4.34 -18.10 -6.27
C SER A 87 -3.52 -19.06 -7.16
N ASP A 88 -3.61 -18.91 -8.49
CA ASP A 88 -2.88 -19.71 -9.46
C ASP A 88 -1.67 -18.96 -10.03
N ASN A 89 -0.50 -19.59 -10.03
CA ASN A 89 0.71 -18.99 -10.60
C ASN A 89 0.74 -19.11 -12.14
N ILE A 90 0.30 -20.25 -12.68
CA ILE A 90 0.23 -20.52 -14.12
C ILE A 90 -1.25 -20.73 -14.49
N LYS A 91 -1.72 -19.99 -15.50
CA LYS A 91 -3.11 -19.96 -15.93
C LYS A 91 -3.30 -20.89 -17.12
N SER A 92 -4.49 -21.49 -17.23
CA SER A 92 -4.85 -22.34 -18.37
C SER A 92 -4.91 -21.55 -19.67
N GLU A 93 -4.81 -22.24 -20.81
CA GLU A 93 -4.97 -21.63 -22.13
C GLU A 93 -6.31 -20.88 -22.23
N GLY A 94 -6.25 -19.62 -22.66
CA GLY A 94 -7.44 -18.74 -22.74
C GLY A 94 -7.86 -18.08 -21.42
N GLU A 95 -7.20 -18.36 -20.30
CA GLU A 95 -7.49 -17.78 -18.98
C GLU A 95 -6.50 -16.68 -18.56
N TYR A 96 -5.77 -16.08 -19.50
CA TYR A 96 -4.80 -15.00 -19.25
C TYR A 96 -4.98 -13.81 -20.22
N PHE A 97 -4.39 -12.66 -19.88
CA PHE A 97 -4.45 -11.45 -20.72
C PHE A 97 -3.18 -11.21 -21.53
N ILE A 98 -2.01 -11.52 -20.97
CA ILE A 98 -0.69 -11.29 -21.57
C ILE A 98 -0.02 -12.63 -21.89
N CYS A 99 0.17 -13.46 -20.86
CA CYS A 99 0.80 -14.77 -20.99
C CYS A 99 0.38 -15.70 -19.82
N PRO A 100 0.59 -17.03 -19.93
CA PRO A 100 0.19 -17.97 -18.88
C PRO A 100 0.75 -17.65 -17.49
N GLN A 101 1.95 -17.07 -17.42
CA GLN A 101 2.55 -16.58 -16.19
C GLN A 101 2.47 -15.06 -16.11
N GLU A 102 1.36 -14.56 -15.58
CA GLU A 102 1.13 -13.13 -15.34
C GLU A 102 0.69 -12.88 -13.90
N TYR A 103 0.94 -11.66 -13.44
CA TYR A 103 0.73 -11.20 -12.08
C TYR A 103 -0.40 -10.17 -12.03
N TYR A 104 -1.16 -10.21 -10.95
CA TYR A 104 -2.30 -9.34 -10.73
C TYR A 104 -2.11 -8.49 -9.49
N TYR A 105 -2.54 -7.23 -9.58
CA TYR A 105 -2.59 -6.33 -8.44
C TYR A 105 -3.84 -5.47 -8.44
N LEU A 106 -4.59 -5.55 -7.35
CA LEU A 106 -5.66 -4.64 -7.02
C LEU A 106 -5.20 -3.65 -5.96
N ARG A 107 -5.42 -2.38 -6.25
CA ARG A 107 -5.54 -1.30 -5.27
C ARG A 107 -6.92 -0.69 -5.44
N SER A 108 -7.82 -0.89 -4.49
CA SER A 108 -9.20 -0.43 -4.66
C SER A 108 -9.28 1.09 -4.84
N LEU A 109 -10.24 1.50 -5.66
CA LEU A 109 -10.60 2.88 -5.93
C LEU A 109 -12.06 3.08 -5.54
N SER A 110 -12.46 4.33 -5.30
CA SER A 110 -13.88 4.66 -5.15
C SER A 110 -14.69 4.17 -6.35
N SER A 111 -15.92 3.74 -6.10
CA SER A 111 -16.90 3.41 -7.14
C SER A 111 -17.53 4.66 -7.79
N GLU A 112 -17.22 5.87 -7.28
CA GLU A 112 -17.72 7.12 -7.83
C GLU A 112 -17.06 7.41 -9.19
N ARG A 113 -17.90 7.60 -10.23
CA ARG A 113 -17.46 7.67 -11.63
C ARG A 113 -16.59 8.87 -11.96
N ARG A 114 -16.73 9.99 -11.25
CA ARG A 114 -15.93 11.20 -11.44
C ARG A 114 -14.60 11.17 -10.69
N GLY A 115 -14.35 10.12 -9.90
CA GLY A 115 -13.13 9.95 -9.12
C GLY A 115 -12.96 11.03 -8.04
N LYS A 116 -14.07 11.60 -7.55
CA LYS A 116 -14.05 12.68 -6.54
C LYS A 116 -14.26 12.19 -5.11
N GLU A 117 -14.09 10.91 -4.89
CA GLU A 117 -14.12 10.30 -3.57
C GLU A 117 -12.91 9.39 -3.38
N VAL A 118 -12.42 9.38 -2.16
CA VAL A 118 -11.42 8.42 -1.66
C VAL A 118 -12.00 7.01 -1.63
N ALA A 119 -11.13 6.01 -1.68
CA ALA A 119 -11.56 4.64 -1.43
C ALA A 119 -11.95 4.44 0.04
N ASP A 120 -13.03 3.72 0.27
CA ASP A 120 -13.56 3.34 1.56
C ASP A 120 -14.09 1.90 1.49
N LEU A 121 -13.38 0.98 2.15
CA LEU A 121 -13.72 -0.44 2.23
C LEU A 121 -15.18 -0.66 2.60
N LYS A 122 -15.73 0.14 3.53
CA LYS A 122 -17.12 -0.01 4.00
C LYS A 122 -18.13 0.34 2.91
N LYS A 123 -17.82 1.33 2.06
CA LYS A 123 -18.70 1.75 0.97
C LYS A 123 -18.61 0.80 -0.23
N GLN A 124 -17.39 0.42 -0.64
CA GLN A 124 -17.19 -0.38 -1.85
C GLN A 124 -17.35 -1.89 -1.62
N PHE A 125 -17.08 -2.38 -0.41
CA PHE A 125 -17.13 -3.80 -0.07
C PHE A 125 -17.89 -4.04 1.25
N PRO A 126 -19.16 -3.58 1.36
CA PRO A 126 -19.93 -3.67 2.59
C PRO A 126 -20.02 -5.10 3.14
N GLN A 127 -20.10 -6.10 2.25
CA GLN A 127 -20.13 -7.53 2.59
C GLN A 127 -18.85 -8.03 3.29
N LEU A 128 -17.70 -7.41 3.03
CA LEU A 128 -16.44 -7.74 3.70
C LEU A 128 -16.23 -6.87 4.95
N SER A 129 -16.77 -5.66 4.95
CA SER A 129 -16.48 -4.66 5.98
C SER A 129 -16.90 -5.07 7.40
N ASN A 130 -17.85 -5.99 7.54
CA ASN A 130 -18.29 -6.51 8.84
C ASN A 130 -17.31 -7.50 9.48
N ASP A 131 -16.40 -8.09 8.70
CA ASP A 131 -15.43 -9.05 9.24
C ASP A 131 -14.17 -8.38 9.79
N ILE A 132 -13.89 -7.15 9.38
CA ILE A 132 -12.68 -6.41 9.75
C ILE A 132 -12.99 -5.29 10.74
N VAL A 133 -12.20 -5.22 11.80
CA VAL A 133 -12.19 -4.11 12.75
C VAL A 133 -10.97 -3.23 12.45
N ILE A 134 -11.20 -1.98 12.07
CA ILE A 134 -10.11 -1.01 11.91
C ILE A 134 -9.69 -0.53 13.31
N PRO A 135 -8.40 -0.66 13.70
CA PRO A 135 -7.94 -0.18 14.99
C PRO A 135 -8.18 1.32 15.16
N LYS A 136 -8.78 1.71 16.30
CA LYS A 136 -9.17 3.11 16.59
C LYS A 136 -8.00 3.98 17.03
N PHE A 137 -6.86 3.89 16.33
CA PHE A 137 -5.60 4.57 16.65
C PHE A 137 -5.53 6.03 16.23
N PHE A 138 -6.55 6.52 15.51
CA PHE A 138 -6.70 7.91 15.11
C PHE A 138 -8.11 8.41 15.44
N LYS A 139 -8.34 9.71 15.37
CA LYS A 139 -9.69 10.28 15.59
C LYS A 139 -10.51 10.07 14.32
N GLU A 140 -11.81 9.81 14.46
CA GLU A 140 -12.67 9.47 13.33
C GLU A 140 -12.69 10.57 12.26
N GLN A 141 -12.64 11.85 12.66
CA GLN A 141 -12.56 12.98 11.72
C GLN A 141 -11.27 13.03 10.90
N ASP A 142 -10.20 12.37 11.38
CA ASP A 142 -8.91 12.36 10.70
C ASP A 142 -8.83 11.26 9.63
N PHE A 143 -9.79 10.32 9.63
CA PHE A 143 -9.89 9.27 8.61
C PHE A 143 -9.85 9.87 7.20
N PHE A 144 -9.00 9.30 6.34
CA PHE A 144 -8.91 9.69 4.95
C PHE A 144 -9.41 8.60 4.02
N SER A 145 -8.91 7.37 4.12
CA SER A 145 -9.25 6.30 3.17
C SER A 145 -8.99 4.92 3.75
N SER A 146 -9.77 3.92 3.33
CA SER A 146 -9.46 2.50 3.56
C SER A 146 -9.44 1.75 2.22
N VAL A 147 -8.32 1.10 1.93
CA VAL A 147 -7.96 0.59 0.61
C VAL A 147 -7.75 -0.92 0.68
N LEU A 148 -8.54 -1.67 -0.09
CA LEU A 148 -8.34 -3.11 -0.28
C LEU A 148 -7.18 -3.33 -1.25
N ARG A 149 -6.25 -4.18 -0.85
CA ARG A 149 -5.09 -4.61 -1.65
C ARG A 149 -5.15 -6.12 -1.84
N ILE A 150 -5.05 -6.58 -3.08
CA ILE A 150 -4.92 -8.00 -3.42
C ILE A 150 -3.78 -8.14 -4.42
N GLY A 151 -2.87 -9.08 -4.19
CA GLY A 151 -1.72 -9.30 -5.07
C GLY A 151 -1.40 -10.77 -5.26
N SER A 152 -0.90 -11.11 -6.45
CA SER A 152 -0.27 -12.40 -6.74
C SER A 152 0.99 -12.62 -5.90
N GLU A 153 1.32 -13.89 -5.67
CA GLU A 153 2.61 -14.29 -5.13
C GLU A 153 3.77 -13.79 -6.01
N GLY A 154 4.88 -13.39 -5.38
CA GLY A 154 6.07 -12.89 -6.03
C GLY A 154 5.94 -11.46 -6.56
N LEU A 155 4.77 -10.84 -6.47
CA LEU A 155 4.58 -9.49 -6.99
C LEU A 155 5.18 -8.43 -6.06
N GLN A 156 6.08 -7.62 -6.62
CA GLN A 156 6.72 -6.47 -6.00
C GLN A 156 6.16 -5.16 -6.57
N LEU A 157 5.77 -4.25 -5.68
CA LEU A 157 5.42 -2.87 -6.05
C LEU A 157 6.66 -1.99 -6.02
N TRP A 158 6.66 -0.94 -6.83
CA TRP A 158 7.70 0.10 -6.80
C TRP A 158 7.73 0.81 -5.43
N THR A 159 8.90 1.34 -5.08
CA THR A 159 9.08 2.13 -3.87
C THR A 159 8.40 3.49 -4.04
N HIS A 160 7.55 3.88 -3.07
CA HIS A 160 6.84 5.16 -3.05
C HIS A 160 6.61 5.63 -1.61
N TYR A 161 6.14 6.87 -1.45
CA TYR A 161 5.66 7.37 -0.17
C TYR A 161 4.24 7.95 -0.28
N ASP A 162 3.56 8.03 0.85
CA ASP A 162 2.26 8.67 0.99
C ASP A 162 2.36 9.89 1.93
N ILE A 163 1.45 10.85 1.78
CA ILE A 163 1.39 12.08 2.58
C ILE A 163 0.64 11.87 3.90
N MET A 164 -0.15 10.80 3.97
CA MET A 164 -0.95 10.42 5.14
C MET A 164 -0.19 9.41 6.00
N ASP A 165 -0.52 9.35 7.29
CA ASP A 165 -0.16 8.18 8.10
C ASP A 165 -0.94 6.96 7.60
N ASN A 166 -0.34 5.77 7.71
CA ASN A 166 -0.86 4.54 7.12
C ASN A 166 -0.72 3.35 8.08
N LEU A 167 -1.79 2.57 8.25
CA LEU A 167 -1.72 1.21 8.79
C LEU A 167 -1.92 0.24 7.64
N LEU A 168 -0.92 -0.58 7.36
CA LEU A 168 -1.09 -1.73 6.47
C LEU A 168 -1.40 -2.96 7.34
N ILE A 169 -2.63 -3.43 7.22
CA ILE A 169 -3.13 -4.63 7.92
C ILE A 169 -3.00 -5.81 6.96
N GLN A 170 -2.12 -6.76 7.28
CA GLN A 170 -1.96 -7.98 6.49
C GLN A 170 -3.04 -8.98 6.91
N VAL A 171 -4.08 -9.15 6.11
CA VAL A 171 -5.24 -9.99 6.48
C VAL A 171 -5.00 -11.45 6.14
N HIS A 172 -4.54 -11.73 4.92
CA HIS A 172 -4.29 -13.08 4.42
C HIS A 172 -2.96 -13.14 3.66
N GLY A 173 -2.18 -14.20 3.86
CA GLY A 173 -0.89 -14.41 3.22
C GLY A 173 0.26 -13.67 3.91
N LYS A 174 1.44 -13.73 3.29
CA LYS A 174 2.70 -13.18 3.81
C LYS A 174 3.21 -12.04 2.94
N LYS A 175 3.76 -11.00 3.56
CA LYS A 175 4.28 -9.82 2.86
C LYS A 175 5.60 -9.36 3.44
N ARG A 176 6.59 -9.15 2.58
CA ARG A 176 7.82 -8.43 2.92
C ARG A 176 7.60 -6.94 2.68
N VAL A 177 8.02 -6.12 3.64
CA VAL A 177 8.00 -4.65 3.52
C VAL A 177 9.39 -4.13 3.82
N VAL A 178 9.94 -3.35 2.88
CA VAL A 178 11.19 -2.61 3.05
C VAL A 178 10.85 -1.13 3.07
N LEU A 179 11.34 -0.41 4.07
CA LEU A 179 11.14 1.03 4.22
C LEU A 179 12.45 1.79 4.22
N PHE A 180 12.38 3.05 3.80
CA PHE A 180 13.49 4.01 3.86
C PHE A 180 13.01 5.27 4.58
N SER A 181 13.91 5.88 5.33
CA SER A 181 13.58 7.10 6.06
C SER A 181 13.27 8.25 5.10
N PRO A 182 12.39 9.19 5.45
CA PRO A 182 12.23 10.42 4.69
C PRO A 182 13.55 11.17 4.45
N SER A 183 14.56 11.02 5.33
CA SER A 183 15.90 11.61 5.14
C SER A 183 16.69 11.02 3.97
N ASP A 184 16.33 9.82 3.52
CA ASP A 184 17.04 9.11 2.44
C ASP A 184 16.56 9.56 1.05
N VAL A 185 15.70 10.58 0.98
CA VAL A 185 15.13 11.15 -0.26
C VAL A 185 16.16 11.35 -1.39
N ASN A 186 17.37 11.79 -1.04
CA ASN A 186 18.45 12.07 -2.00
C ASN A 186 19.09 10.80 -2.59
N TYR A 187 18.90 9.64 -1.97
CA TYR A 187 19.48 8.36 -2.39
C TYR A 187 18.50 7.51 -3.19
N LEU A 188 17.23 7.91 -3.25
CA LEU A 188 16.14 7.09 -3.79
C LEU A 188 15.77 7.41 -5.23
N TYR A 189 16.41 8.39 -5.89
CA TYR A 189 16.17 8.73 -7.30
C TYR A 189 14.67 8.90 -7.61
N LEU A 190 14.06 9.91 -7.00
CA LEU A 190 12.62 10.09 -7.06
C LEU A 190 12.16 10.78 -8.34
N ASN A 191 11.11 10.21 -8.95
CA ASN A 191 10.26 10.86 -9.93
C ASN A 191 8.88 11.09 -9.30
N GLY A 192 8.70 12.29 -8.73
CA GLY A 192 7.55 12.62 -7.90
C GLY A 192 7.56 11.83 -6.58
N ASP A 193 6.50 11.08 -6.33
CA ASP A 193 6.30 10.26 -5.13
C ASP A 193 6.91 8.85 -5.21
N LYS A 194 7.64 8.54 -6.29
CA LYS A 194 8.08 7.17 -6.65
C LYS A 194 9.59 7.14 -6.90
N SER A 195 10.23 6.06 -6.52
CA SER A 195 11.64 5.79 -6.86
C SER A 195 11.77 5.15 -8.23
N GLU A 196 12.81 5.53 -8.97
CA GLU A 196 13.24 4.86 -10.21
C GLU A 196 13.97 3.53 -9.94
N VAL A 197 14.38 3.26 -8.70
CA VAL A 197 15.07 2.02 -8.32
C VAL A 197 14.07 0.90 -8.09
N LEU A 198 13.84 0.07 -9.12
CA LEU A 198 12.91 -1.06 -9.06
C LEU A 198 13.47 -2.26 -8.30
N ASP A 199 14.68 -2.71 -8.63
CA ASP A 199 15.34 -3.81 -7.94
C ASP A 199 16.10 -3.27 -6.72
N ILE A 200 15.39 -3.14 -5.60
CA ILE A 200 15.99 -2.63 -4.38
C ILE A 200 17.00 -3.61 -3.78
N ASP A 201 16.94 -4.90 -4.08
CA ASP A 201 17.82 -5.92 -3.49
C ASP A 201 19.14 -6.04 -4.25
N ASN A 202 19.09 -5.89 -5.57
CA ASN A 202 20.26 -5.81 -6.43
C ASN A 202 20.18 -4.57 -7.35
N PRO A 203 20.36 -3.36 -6.79
CA PRO A 203 20.22 -2.12 -7.54
C PRO A 203 21.32 -2.00 -8.60
N ASN A 204 20.96 -1.44 -9.77
CA ASN A 204 21.94 -1.07 -10.78
C ASN A 204 22.73 0.16 -10.29
N LEU A 205 23.87 -0.07 -9.63
CA LEU A 205 24.71 1.01 -9.07
C LEU A 205 25.46 1.83 -10.13
N GLU A 206 25.51 1.38 -11.39
CA GLU A 206 25.99 2.23 -12.49
C GLU A 206 24.98 3.34 -12.79
N GLN A 207 23.69 3.02 -12.73
CA GLN A 207 22.60 3.96 -12.97
C GLN A 207 22.21 4.76 -11.71
N PHE A 208 22.23 4.11 -10.55
CA PHE A 208 21.77 4.65 -9.27
C PHE A 208 22.88 4.56 -8.21
N PRO A 209 24.04 5.22 -8.43
CA PRO A 209 25.21 5.06 -7.59
C PRO A 209 24.93 5.35 -6.12
N ASP A 210 24.15 6.37 -5.77
CA ASP A 210 23.92 6.79 -4.39
C ASP A 210 22.94 5.90 -3.62
N PHE A 211 22.25 4.96 -4.27
CA PHE A 211 21.27 4.10 -3.61
C PHE A 211 21.90 3.19 -2.55
N HIS A 212 23.20 2.89 -2.67
CA HIS A 212 23.92 2.14 -1.62
C HIS A 212 24.00 2.89 -0.28
N ASN A 213 23.77 4.21 -0.26
CA ASN A 213 23.71 5.02 0.96
C ASN A 213 22.33 4.95 1.65
N ALA A 214 21.28 4.49 0.96
CA ALA A 214 19.94 4.40 1.52
C ALA A 214 19.85 3.28 2.58
N ILE A 215 19.26 3.58 3.74
CA ILE A 215 19.18 2.64 4.86
C ILE A 215 17.86 1.87 4.80
N LYS A 216 17.96 0.56 4.56
CA LYS A 216 16.81 -0.34 4.51
C LYS A 216 16.35 -0.75 5.89
N TYR A 217 15.10 -0.45 6.23
CA TYR A 217 14.35 -1.02 7.35
C TYR A 217 13.48 -2.16 6.80
N GLU A 218 13.66 -3.38 7.28
CA GLU A 218 12.97 -4.55 6.71
C GLU A 218 12.13 -5.28 7.74
N CYS A 219 10.95 -5.73 7.31
CA CYS A 219 10.14 -6.67 8.08
C CYS A 219 9.33 -7.62 7.21
N PHE A 220 8.82 -8.64 7.87
CA PHE A 220 7.97 -9.68 7.31
C PHE A 220 6.67 -9.71 8.11
N LEU A 221 5.55 -9.53 7.41
CA LEU A 221 4.22 -9.54 7.97
C LEU A 221 3.57 -10.89 7.71
N GLU A 222 3.07 -11.49 8.79
CA GLU A 222 2.19 -12.67 8.74
C GLU A 222 0.72 -12.22 8.75
N SER A 223 -0.20 -13.16 8.52
CA SER A 223 -1.63 -12.87 8.62
C SER A 223 -2.00 -12.45 10.06
N GLY A 224 -2.61 -11.27 10.19
CA GLY A 224 -2.92 -10.62 11.46
C GLY A 224 -1.94 -9.52 11.88
N ASP A 225 -0.75 -9.45 11.28
CA ASP A 225 0.21 -8.38 11.58
C ASP A 225 -0.25 -7.05 10.99
N ILE A 226 0.03 -5.96 11.71
CA ILE A 226 -0.16 -4.59 11.23
C ILE A 226 1.19 -3.90 11.21
N ILE A 227 1.51 -3.17 10.14
CA ILE A 227 2.62 -2.21 10.17
C ILE A 227 2.07 -0.79 10.14
N PHE A 228 2.51 0.01 11.10
CA PHE A 228 2.39 1.46 11.06
C PHE A 228 3.50 2.04 10.19
N ILE A 229 3.10 2.79 9.15
CA ILE A 229 3.96 3.52 8.23
C ILE A 229 3.65 5.01 8.44
N PRO A 230 4.54 5.76 9.12
CA PRO A 230 4.34 7.19 9.29
C PRO A 230 4.38 7.88 7.92
N ALA A 231 3.61 8.95 7.76
CA ALA A 231 3.65 9.81 6.57
C ALA A 231 5.09 10.10 6.11
N LEU A 232 5.29 10.14 4.79
CA LEU A 232 6.57 10.34 4.09
C LEU A 232 7.57 9.18 4.13
N TRP A 233 7.32 8.11 4.90
CA TRP A 233 8.19 6.94 4.84
C TRP A 233 8.04 6.23 3.49
N PHE A 234 9.16 6.11 2.78
CA PHE A 234 9.21 5.35 1.55
C PHE A 234 9.06 3.87 1.87
N HIS A 235 8.28 3.14 1.08
CA HIS A 235 8.07 1.73 1.30
C HIS A 235 7.92 0.97 -0.01
N ASN A 236 8.48 -0.24 0.00
CA ASN A 236 8.43 -1.24 -1.05
C ASN A 236 7.76 -2.50 -0.47
N THR A 237 6.84 -3.10 -1.21
CA THR A 237 6.16 -4.33 -0.74
C THR A 237 6.30 -5.46 -1.76
N LEU A 238 6.70 -6.62 -1.27
CA LEU A 238 6.72 -7.88 -2.01
C LEU A 238 5.75 -8.86 -1.36
N SER A 239 4.80 -9.38 -2.14
CA SER A 239 3.89 -10.42 -1.67
C SER A 239 4.59 -11.78 -1.74
N LEU A 240 4.93 -12.36 -0.58
CA LEU A 240 5.66 -13.64 -0.50
C LEU A 240 4.77 -14.85 -0.75
N THR A 241 3.47 -14.68 -0.53
CA THR A 241 2.41 -15.54 -1.02
C THR A 241 1.38 -14.64 -1.69
N HIS A 242 0.40 -15.21 -2.39
CA HIS A 242 -0.80 -14.45 -2.70
C HIS A 242 -1.44 -13.97 -1.39
N GLY A 243 -2.06 -12.80 -1.41
CA GLY A 243 -2.52 -12.20 -0.16
C GLY A 243 -3.49 -11.05 -0.30
N VAL A 244 -4.18 -10.79 0.80
CA VAL A 244 -5.13 -9.70 0.98
C VAL A 244 -4.66 -8.82 2.12
N ALA A 245 -4.63 -7.52 1.88
CA ALA A 245 -4.30 -6.52 2.89
C ALA A 245 -5.27 -5.34 2.83
N VAL A 246 -5.38 -4.61 3.93
CA VAL A 246 -6.16 -3.37 4.00
C VAL A 246 -5.23 -2.26 4.49
N ASN A 247 -5.04 -1.23 3.68
CA ASN A 247 -4.40 0.00 4.12
C ASN A 247 -5.44 0.96 4.68
N VAL A 248 -5.14 1.60 5.80
CA VAL A 248 -5.97 2.64 6.41
C VAL A 248 -5.15 3.91 6.54
N PHE A 249 -5.59 4.95 5.86
CA PHE A 249 -4.94 6.26 5.80
C PHE A 249 -5.68 7.29 6.64
N TRP A 250 -4.94 8.13 7.36
CA TRP A 250 -5.50 9.25 8.09
C TRP A 250 -4.57 10.46 8.09
N LYS A 251 -5.17 11.64 8.29
CA LYS A 251 -4.47 12.91 8.40
C LYS A 251 -3.81 13.03 9.77
N ASN A 252 -2.51 13.33 9.79
CA ASN A 252 -1.75 13.57 11.01
C ASN A 252 -1.50 15.06 11.29
N LEU A 253 -1.86 15.95 10.35
CA LEU A 253 -1.73 17.39 10.46
C LEU A 253 -3.10 18.10 10.36
N GLY A 254 -3.11 19.42 10.51
CA GLY A 254 -4.30 20.24 10.31
C GLY A 254 -4.91 20.01 8.92
N HIS A 255 -6.22 19.75 8.86
CA HIS A 255 -6.90 19.32 7.63
C HIS A 255 -6.81 20.33 6.48
N ASN A 256 -6.67 21.61 6.81
CA ASN A 256 -6.50 22.72 5.88
C ASN A 256 -5.16 22.71 5.13
N LEU A 257 -4.21 21.85 5.52
CA LEU A 257 -2.92 21.71 4.86
C LEU A 257 -2.95 20.73 3.69
N TYR A 258 -3.96 19.87 3.60
CA TYR A 258 -4.08 18.85 2.55
C TYR A 258 -4.85 19.40 1.34
N ASP A 259 -4.52 18.96 0.12
CA ASP A 259 -5.30 19.29 -1.08
C ASP A 259 -6.65 18.56 -1.03
N LYS A 260 -7.75 19.31 -1.06
CA LYS A 260 -9.12 18.79 -1.10
C LYS A 260 -9.43 17.95 -2.34
N ASN A 261 -8.62 18.06 -3.39
CA ASN A 261 -8.72 17.28 -4.62
C ASN A 261 -7.71 16.13 -4.64
N ASP A 262 -7.09 15.79 -3.51
CA ASP A 262 -6.32 14.56 -3.35
C ASP A 262 -7.25 13.43 -2.91
N PHE A 263 -7.51 12.50 -3.82
CA PHE A 263 -8.31 11.30 -3.55
C PHE A 263 -7.44 10.03 -3.42
N TYR A 264 -6.12 10.19 -3.57
CA TYR A 264 -5.16 9.09 -3.49
C TYR A 264 -4.37 9.12 -2.18
N GLY A 265 -4.03 10.32 -1.68
CA GLY A 265 -3.21 10.54 -0.49
C GLY A 265 -1.74 10.81 -0.79
N ASN A 266 -1.41 11.19 -2.03
CA ASN A 266 -0.04 11.38 -2.51
C ASN A 266 0.27 12.80 -3.01
N LYS A 267 -0.69 13.73 -2.96
CA LYS A 267 -0.40 15.13 -3.31
C LYS A 267 0.26 15.82 -2.14
N ASP A 268 1.37 16.50 -2.42
CA ASP A 268 2.05 17.36 -1.46
C ASP A 268 1.09 18.27 -0.69
N LEU A 269 1.43 18.51 0.57
CA LEU A 269 0.74 19.50 1.39
C LEU A 269 0.76 20.86 0.68
N LEU A 270 -0.35 21.61 0.78
CA LEU A 270 -0.54 22.88 0.09
C LEU A 270 0.63 23.88 0.28
N PRO A 271 1.25 24.02 1.47
CA PRO A 271 2.42 24.88 1.61
C PRO A 271 3.62 24.42 0.77
N ALA A 272 3.92 23.12 0.73
CA ALA A 272 5.02 22.56 -0.05
C ALA A 272 4.77 22.75 -1.56
N SER A 273 3.54 22.46 -2.03
CA SER A 273 3.19 22.69 -3.43
C SER A 273 3.31 24.16 -3.85
N LYS A 274 3.01 25.10 -2.94
CA LYS A 274 3.16 26.54 -3.21
C LYS A 274 4.63 26.94 -3.35
N VAL A 275 5.51 26.44 -2.49
CA VAL A 275 6.97 26.72 -2.57
C VAL A 275 7.52 26.25 -3.91
N ASN A 276 7.18 25.02 -4.33
CA ASN A 276 7.64 24.47 -5.61
C ASN A 276 7.21 25.36 -6.79
N ARG A 277 5.95 25.82 -6.82
CA ARG A 277 5.47 26.74 -7.87
C ARG A 277 6.22 28.07 -7.90
N VAL A 278 6.51 28.66 -6.75
CA VAL A 278 7.25 29.93 -6.67
C VAL A 278 8.67 29.77 -7.21
N ASN A 279 9.35 28.67 -6.90
CA ASN A 279 10.70 28.42 -7.39
C ASN A 279 10.72 28.20 -8.91
N THR A 280 9.78 27.41 -9.46
CA THR A 280 9.68 27.20 -10.91
C THR A 280 9.38 28.49 -11.68
N THR A 281 8.63 29.44 -11.10
CA THR A 281 8.36 30.74 -11.74
C THR A 281 9.54 31.72 -11.71
N ARG A 282 10.59 31.46 -10.91
CA ARG A 282 11.78 32.33 -10.83
C ARG A 282 12.93 31.84 -11.73
N GLU A 283 12.88 30.60 -12.16
CA GLU A 283 13.89 29.98 -13.04
C GLU A 283 13.53 30.07 -14.53
N ASN A 284 12.32 30.55 -14.87
CA ASN A 284 11.86 30.87 -16.22
C ASN A 284 11.80 32.38 -16.43
#